data_AF-A0AAD5X4S7-F1
#
_entry.id   AF-A0AAD5X4S7-F1
#
_cell.length_a   1.000
_cell.length_b   1.000
_cell.length_c   1.000
_cell.angle_alpha   90.00
_cell.angle_beta   90.00
_cell.angle_gamma   90.00
#
_symmetry.space_group_name_H-M   'P 1'
#
loop_
_entity.id
_entity.type
_entity.pdbx_description
1 polymer ?
#
loop_
_entity_poly.entity_id
_entity_poly.type
_entity_poly.pdbx_seq_one_letter_code
_entity_poly.pdbx_strand_id
1 'polypeptide(L)'
;MPADVLTATDIAKYAAHYNALRGEKGHFDGGDYLKDIDGYGGKKHRALDAIGRYYAEKGKNRPAKELLRLLGKPDEIIPKIEATTVGPKSVSGPEALTGGLGTGLEEAEDPLGPGVAQAPKEAGAENAVTGSYFAVYYWRGKHDYIWFEIHDKSGQELVKNYGWYQSIE
;
A
#
# COMPACT_ATOMS: atom_id res chain seq x y z
N MET A 1 33.51 0.30 9.15
CA MET A 1 32.52 0.90 10.06
C MET A 1 31.69 -0.25 10.61
N PRO A 2 31.64 -0.48 11.94
CA PRO A 2 30.71 -1.47 12.48
C PRO A 2 29.30 -1.09 12.04
N ALA A 3 28.48 -2.09 11.68
CA ALA A 3 27.07 -1.88 11.36
C ALA A 3 26.40 -1.26 12.59
N ASP A 4 26.23 0.06 12.57
CA ASP A 4 25.52 0.81 13.60
C ASP A 4 24.16 0.12 13.76
N VAL A 5 23.95 -0.48 14.94
CA VAL A 5 22.75 -1.28 15.19
C VAL A 5 21.59 -0.29 15.25
N LEU A 6 20.94 -0.08 14.12
CA LEU A 6 19.74 0.75 14.01
C LEU A 6 18.76 0.32 15.11
N THR A 7 18.41 1.23 16.01
CA THR A 7 17.48 0.95 17.11
C THR A 7 16.05 1.30 16.70
N ALA A 8 15.05 0.82 17.46
CA ALA A 8 13.65 1.20 17.22
C ALA A 8 13.45 2.74 17.24
N THR A 9 14.19 3.44 18.09
CA THR A 9 14.16 4.90 18.20
C THR A 9 14.70 5.59 16.95
N ASP A 10 15.78 5.07 16.37
CA ASP A 10 16.34 5.64 15.14
C ASP A 10 15.39 5.44 13.96
N ILE A 11 14.75 4.27 13.90
CA ILE A 11 13.76 3.95 12.88
C ILE A 11 12.52 4.83 12.99
N ALA A 12 12.06 5.15 14.20
CA ALA A 12 10.98 6.11 14.40
C ALA A 12 11.34 7.50 13.87
N LYS A 13 12.59 7.96 14.04
CA LYS A 13 13.07 9.24 13.48
C LYS A 13 13.13 9.19 11.95
N TYR A 14 13.64 8.11 11.38
CA TYR A 14 13.66 7.93 9.92
C TYR A 14 12.25 7.91 9.33
N ALA A 15 11.31 7.22 9.98
CA ALA A 15 9.91 7.20 9.56
C ALA A 15 9.27 8.59 9.63
N ALA A 16 9.52 9.35 10.69
CA ALA A 16 9.06 10.74 10.80
C ALA A 16 9.63 11.63 9.69
N HIS A 17 10.94 11.52 9.39
CA HIS A 17 11.55 12.24 8.27
C HIS A 17 10.96 11.83 6.92
N TYR A 18 10.75 10.53 6.69
CA TYR A 18 10.11 10.05 5.47
C TYR A 18 8.70 10.62 5.32
N ASN A 19 7.87 10.57 6.36
CA ASN A 19 6.50 11.09 6.33
C ASN A 19 6.45 12.59 6.07
N ALA A 20 7.37 13.36 6.65
CA ALA A 20 7.49 14.80 6.37
C ALA A 20 7.80 15.05 4.88
N LEU A 21 8.76 14.30 4.31
CA LEU A 21 9.18 14.42 2.92
C LEU A 21 8.20 13.79 1.91
N ARG A 22 7.27 12.93 2.37
CA ARG A 22 6.27 12.28 1.52
C ARG A 22 5.20 13.26 1.03
N GLY A 23 4.93 14.32 1.78
CA GLY A 23 3.97 15.37 1.40
C GLY A 23 4.53 16.45 0.46
N GLU A 24 5.85 16.49 0.27
CA GLU A 24 6.51 17.47 -0.60
C GLU A 24 6.53 16.97 -2.05
N LYS A 25 6.23 17.87 -2.99
CA LYS A 25 6.25 17.57 -4.43
C LYS A 25 7.68 17.66 -4.97
N GLY A 26 8.27 16.52 -5.30
CA GLY A 26 9.54 16.45 -6.01
C GLY A 26 9.35 16.56 -7.53
N HIS A 27 10.46 16.47 -8.27
CA HIS A 27 10.48 16.54 -9.73
C HIS A 27 9.49 15.56 -10.39
N PHE A 28 9.46 14.33 -9.87
CA PHE A 28 8.65 13.24 -10.41
C PHE A 28 7.15 13.36 -10.07
N ASP A 29 6.80 14.30 -9.19
CA ASP A 29 5.43 14.67 -8.84
C ASP A 29 5.03 16.03 -9.46
N GLY A 30 5.79 16.49 -10.46
CA GLY A 30 5.55 17.74 -11.19
C GLY A 30 6.06 19.00 -10.49
N GLY A 31 6.91 18.86 -9.47
CA GLY A 31 7.61 19.96 -8.80
C GLY A 31 9.01 20.23 -9.36
N ASP A 32 9.75 21.10 -8.67
CA ASP A 32 11.18 21.28 -8.91
C ASP A 32 11.98 20.08 -8.37
N TYR A 33 13.17 19.86 -8.95
CA TYR A 33 14.08 18.83 -8.45
C TYR A 33 14.62 19.19 -7.07
N LEU A 34 14.26 18.37 -6.09
CA LEU A 34 14.72 18.50 -4.71
C LEU A 34 15.69 17.36 -4.41
N LYS A 35 16.99 17.65 -4.34
CA LYS A 35 18.04 16.65 -4.11
C LYS A 35 17.79 15.75 -2.89
N ASP A 36 17.18 16.28 -1.84
CA ASP A 36 16.87 15.52 -0.62
C ASP A 36 15.69 14.53 -0.80
N ILE A 37 14.83 14.77 -1.80
CA ILE A 37 13.61 14.00 -2.09
C ILE A 37 13.82 13.11 -3.31
N ASP A 38 14.28 13.67 -4.42
CA ASP A 38 14.44 13.00 -5.71
C ASP A 38 15.83 12.38 -5.90
N GLY A 39 16.84 12.85 -5.16
CA GLY A 39 18.23 12.43 -5.35
C GLY A 39 18.52 11.07 -4.74
N TYR A 40 19.20 10.20 -5.49
CA TYR A 40 19.70 8.92 -4.97
C TYR A 40 20.61 9.14 -3.76
N GLY A 41 20.32 8.46 -2.66
CA GLY A 41 20.98 8.71 -1.38
C GLY A 41 20.63 10.06 -0.74
N GLY A 42 19.55 10.72 -1.16
CA GLY A 42 18.91 11.83 -0.47
C GLY A 42 18.25 11.40 0.84
N LYS A 43 17.70 12.36 1.60
CA LYS A 43 17.10 12.10 2.91
C LYS A 43 15.94 11.10 2.82
N LYS A 44 15.07 11.23 1.82
CA LYS A 44 13.92 10.32 1.63
C LYS A 44 14.37 8.89 1.32
N HIS A 45 15.33 8.73 0.39
CA HIS A 45 15.92 7.44 0.06
C HIS A 45 16.60 6.77 1.26
N ARG A 46 17.45 7.51 1.99
CA ARG A 46 18.18 6.98 3.16
C ARG A 46 17.23 6.55 4.28
N ALA A 47 16.15 7.30 4.49
CA ALA A 47 15.15 6.95 5.49
C ALA A 47 14.48 5.62 5.15
N LEU A 48 13.99 5.46 3.92
CA LEU A 48 13.37 4.22 3.46
C LEU A 48 14.35 3.03 3.50
N ASP A 49 15.60 3.23 3.09
CA ASP A 49 16.63 2.19 3.08
C ASP A 49 16.96 1.71 4.51
N ALA A 50 17.06 2.64 5.47
CA ALA A 50 17.26 2.31 6.88
C ALA A 50 16.07 1.52 7.46
N ILE A 51 14.85 1.95 7.17
CA ILE A 51 13.62 1.28 7.61
C ILE A 51 13.53 -0.13 7.00
N GLY A 52 13.80 -0.25 5.69
CA GLY A 52 13.91 -1.51 4.95
C GLY A 52 14.83 -2.51 5.63
N ARG A 53 16.09 -2.10 5.84
CA ARG A 53 17.12 -2.93 6.49
C ARG A 53 16.73 -3.39 7.89
N TYR A 54 16.11 -2.52 8.69
CA TYR A 54 15.73 -2.85 10.05
C TYR A 54 14.57 -3.84 10.12
N TYR A 55 13.56 -3.67 9.27
CA TYR A 55 12.36 -4.51 9.30
C TYR A 55 12.55 -5.86 8.63
N ALA A 56 13.33 -5.92 7.56
CA ALA A 56 13.65 -7.16 6.86
C ALA A 56 14.98 -7.77 7.30
N GLU A 57 15.50 -7.35 8.47
CA GLU A 57 16.67 -7.96 9.07
C GLU A 57 16.41 -9.46 9.29
N LYS A 58 17.22 -10.30 8.63
CA LYS A 58 17.02 -11.75 8.62
C LYS A 58 16.90 -12.30 10.04
N GLY A 59 15.85 -13.08 10.27
CA GLY A 59 15.62 -13.77 11.54
C GLY A 59 14.81 -12.99 12.59
N LYS A 60 14.55 -11.69 12.41
CA LYS A 60 13.80 -10.89 13.40
C LYS A 60 12.28 -10.93 13.24
N ASN A 61 11.76 -11.38 12.09
CA ASN A 61 10.32 -11.59 11.81
C ASN A 61 9.43 -10.50 12.46
N ARG A 62 9.67 -9.23 12.11
CA ARG A 62 9.02 -8.11 12.79
C ARG A 62 7.57 -7.93 12.34
N PRO A 63 6.68 -7.46 13.23
CA PRO A 63 5.27 -7.26 12.89
C PRO A 63 5.10 -6.15 11.85
N ALA A 64 4.38 -6.44 10.77
CA ALA A 64 4.06 -5.48 9.73
C ALA A 64 3.20 -4.34 10.28
N LYS A 65 2.34 -4.60 11.27
CA LYS A 65 1.54 -3.56 11.93
C LYS A 65 2.38 -2.39 12.47
N GLU A 66 3.58 -2.65 12.98
CA GLU A 66 4.46 -1.59 13.46
C GLU A 66 5.04 -0.77 12.29
N LEU A 67 5.47 -1.45 11.22
CA LEU A 67 5.93 -0.82 9.98
C LEU A 67 4.84 0.09 9.40
N LEU A 68 3.61 -0.42 9.25
CA LEU A 68 2.46 0.33 8.74
C LEU A 68 2.08 1.50 9.66
N ARG A 69 2.23 1.36 10.98
CA ARG A 69 2.01 2.47 11.92
C ARG A 69 3.05 3.58 11.76
N LEU A 70 4.30 3.23 11.46
CA LEU A 70 5.40 4.18 11.32
C LEU A 70 5.39 4.88 9.95
N LEU A 71 5.25 4.13 8.86
CA LEU A 71 5.25 4.66 7.48
C LEU A 71 3.89 5.17 7.01
N GLY A 72 2.83 4.87 7.76
CA GLY A 72 1.45 5.14 7.35
C GLY A 72 0.96 4.17 6.29
N LYS A 73 -0.12 4.55 5.61
CA LYS A 73 -0.73 3.73 4.55
C LYS A 73 0.29 3.52 3.41
N PRO A 74 0.49 2.28 2.92
CA PRO A 74 1.24 2.04 1.68
C PRO A 74 0.63 2.81 0.52
N ASP A 75 1.47 3.27 -0.42
CA ASP A 75 0.96 3.88 -1.66
C ASP A 75 0.21 2.84 -2.50
N GLU A 76 0.67 1.59 -2.47
CA GLU A 76 0.06 0.48 -3.19
C GLU A 76 0.20 -0.82 -2.40
N ILE A 77 -0.82 -1.68 -2.50
CA ILE A 77 -0.82 -3.03 -1.91
C ILE A 77 -1.00 -4.02 -3.06
N ILE A 78 -0.01 -4.88 -3.26
CA ILE A 78 -0.03 -5.87 -4.34
C ILE A 78 -0.17 -7.26 -3.71
N PRO A 79 -1.30 -7.96 -3.91
CA PRO A 79 -1.44 -9.33 -3.40
C PRO A 79 -0.39 -10.23 -4.08
N LYS A 80 0.35 -11.01 -3.30
CA LYS A 80 1.24 -12.02 -3.86
C LYS A 80 0.36 -13.18 -4.28
N ILE A 81 0.10 -13.27 -5.58
CA ILE A 81 -0.60 -14.42 -6.16
C ILE A 81 0.37 -15.61 -6.07
N GLU A 82 0.34 -16.32 -4.95
CA GLU A 82 0.91 -17.65 -4.87
C GLU A 82 0.18 -18.46 -5.96
N ALA A 83 0.91 -19.07 -6.89
CA ALA A 83 0.36 -19.87 -7.96
C ALA A 83 -0.40 -21.07 -7.36
N THR A 84 -1.62 -20.81 -6.90
CA THR A 84 -2.58 -21.84 -6.56
C THR A 84 -2.91 -22.48 -7.88
N THR A 85 -2.68 -23.79 -7.96
CA THR A 85 -3.18 -24.67 -9.02
C THR A 85 -4.71 -24.57 -9.07
N VAL A 86 -5.23 -23.48 -9.62
CA VAL A 86 -6.61 -23.40 -10.08
C VAL A 86 -6.52 -23.79 -11.55
N GLY A 87 -6.56 -25.11 -11.81
CA GLY A 87 -6.95 -25.56 -13.13
C GLY A 87 -8.28 -24.89 -13.50
N PRO A 88 -8.53 -24.60 -14.79
CA PRO A 88 -9.76 -23.95 -15.20
C PRO A 88 -10.94 -24.77 -14.69
N LYS A 89 -11.70 -24.23 -13.72
CA LYS A 89 -13.05 -24.72 -13.49
C LYS A 89 -13.82 -24.33 -14.74
N SER A 90 -13.98 -25.31 -15.63
CA SER A 90 -14.93 -25.28 -16.74
C SER A 90 -16.25 -24.74 -16.23
N VAL A 91 -16.58 -23.51 -16.63
CA VAL A 91 -17.97 -23.07 -16.69
C VAL A 91 -18.57 -23.73 -17.92
N SER A 92 -19.07 -24.95 -17.72
CA SER A 92 -19.90 -25.63 -18.71
C SER A 92 -21.24 -24.90 -18.81
N GLY A 93 -21.37 -24.14 -19.89
CA GLY A 93 -22.58 -24.17 -20.71
C GLY A 93 -23.62 -23.06 -20.54
N PRO A 94 -24.47 -22.88 -21.57
CA PRO A 94 -25.00 -21.57 -21.96
C PRO A 94 -26.53 -21.59 -22.06
N GLU A 95 -27.27 -21.16 -21.04
CA GLU A 95 -28.71 -20.95 -21.17
C GLU A 95 -29.20 -19.83 -20.25
N ALA A 96 -29.80 -18.80 -20.87
CA ALA A 96 -30.96 -18.01 -20.43
C ALA A 96 -30.85 -16.54 -20.85
N LEU A 97 -30.90 -16.31 -22.17
CA LEU A 97 -31.47 -15.10 -22.76
C LEU A 97 -33.00 -15.25 -22.74
N THR A 98 -33.69 -14.52 -21.87
CA THR A 98 -35.15 -14.26 -21.88
C THR A 98 -35.43 -13.42 -20.62
N GLY A 99 -35.99 -12.23 -20.63
CA GLY A 99 -36.65 -11.41 -21.64
C GLY A 99 -37.29 -10.21 -20.90
N GLY A 100 -37.72 -9.19 -21.64
CA GLY A 100 -38.74 -8.26 -21.16
C GLY A 100 -38.33 -6.79 -21.06
N LEU A 101 -38.51 -6.06 -22.16
CA LEU A 101 -38.86 -4.63 -22.13
C LEU A 101 -40.21 -4.44 -21.42
N GLY A 102 -40.32 -3.40 -20.59
CA GLY A 102 -41.59 -2.93 -20.03
C GLY A 102 -41.49 -1.46 -19.62
N THR A 103 -42.05 -0.60 -20.46
CA THR A 103 -42.33 0.82 -20.26
C THR A 103 -43.30 1.09 -19.11
N GLY A 104 -43.09 2.16 -18.35
CA GLY A 104 -44.07 2.70 -17.40
C GLY A 104 -43.61 4.01 -16.78
N LEU A 105 -44.10 5.12 -17.33
CA LEU A 105 -44.11 6.45 -16.73
C LEU A 105 -45.20 6.48 -15.65
N GLU A 106 -44.90 6.99 -14.46
CA GLU A 106 -45.90 7.71 -13.65
C GLU A 106 -45.21 8.60 -12.59
N GLU A 107 -45.53 9.89 -12.68
CA GLU A 107 -45.25 10.95 -11.71
C GLU A 107 -46.00 10.73 -10.39
N ALA A 108 -45.34 11.05 -9.27
CA ALA A 108 -46.01 11.59 -8.10
C ALA A 108 -45.01 12.42 -7.28
N GLU A 109 -45.42 13.65 -6.98
CA GLU A 109 -44.66 14.73 -6.38
C GLU A 109 -44.83 14.76 -4.84
N ASP A 110 -43.74 15.11 -4.13
CA ASP A 110 -43.61 15.79 -2.80
C ASP A 110 -44.22 15.19 -1.49
N PRO A 111 -43.79 15.59 -0.25
CA PRO A 111 -42.68 16.47 0.16
C PRO A 111 -41.82 15.99 1.38
N LEU A 112 -40.67 16.66 1.57
CA LEU A 112 -40.00 17.03 2.84
C LEU A 112 -39.88 15.99 4.00
N GLY A 113 -38.69 15.41 4.13
CA GLY A 113 -38.18 14.79 5.38
C GLY A 113 -36.76 15.30 5.70
N PRO A 114 -36.41 15.55 6.98
CA PRO A 114 -35.20 16.25 7.35
C PRO A 114 -33.94 15.41 7.09
N GLY A 115 -32.95 16.07 6.49
CA GLY A 115 -31.66 15.50 6.16
C GLY A 115 -30.90 14.97 7.37
N VAL A 116 -30.84 13.65 7.47
CA VAL A 116 -29.74 12.97 8.17
C VAL A 116 -28.58 12.90 7.18
N ALA A 117 -27.66 13.86 7.30
CA ALA A 117 -26.36 13.75 6.68
C ALA A 117 -25.66 12.50 7.24
N GLN A 118 -25.73 11.39 6.50
CA GLN A 118 -24.81 10.29 6.72
C GLN A 118 -23.42 10.83 6.38
N ALA A 119 -22.60 11.00 7.41
CA ALA A 119 -21.17 11.18 7.25
C ALA A 119 -20.64 10.10 6.29
N PRO A 120 -19.70 10.41 5.39
CA PRO A 120 -19.10 9.40 4.54
C PRO A 120 -18.50 8.33 5.45
N LYS A 121 -19.03 7.11 5.36
CA LYS A 121 -18.35 5.91 5.85
C LYS A 121 -16.94 5.97 5.28
N GLU A 122 -15.97 6.14 6.16
CA GLU A 122 -14.58 5.88 5.86
C GLU A 122 -14.49 4.42 5.39
N ALA A 123 -14.52 4.24 4.08
CA ALA A 123 -14.16 3.00 3.41
C ALA A 123 -12.66 2.83 3.58
N GLY A 124 -12.25 2.34 4.75
CA GLY A 124 -10.86 2.41 5.20
C GLY A 124 -10.37 1.24 6.04
N ALA A 125 -11.05 0.11 5.98
CA ALA A 125 -10.63 -1.21 6.47
C ALA A 125 -11.66 -2.17 5.84
N GLU A 126 -11.41 -3.38 5.34
CA GLU A 126 -10.56 -4.44 5.86
C GLU A 126 -10.77 -5.63 4.90
N ASN A 127 -10.14 -5.61 3.73
CA ASN A 127 -9.83 -6.87 3.07
C ASN A 127 -8.49 -7.30 3.65
N ALA A 128 -8.54 -8.01 4.78
CA ALA A 128 -7.39 -8.79 5.22
C ALA A 128 -7.05 -9.74 4.07
N VAL A 129 -6.00 -9.40 3.31
CA VAL A 129 -5.50 -10.27 2.26
C VAL A 129 -4.96 -11.49 2.96
N THR A 130 -5.78 -12.55 3.04
CA THR A 130 -5.33 -13.83 3.58
C THR A 130 -4.34 -14.41 2.58
N GLY A 131 -3.06 -14.25 2.88
CA GLY A 131 -1.97 -14.58 1.96
C GLY A 131 -0.88 -13.51 2.02
N SER A 132 0.27 -13.85 1.45
CA SER A 132 1.37 -12.89 1.37
C SER A 132 0.99 -11.72 0.45
N TYR A 133 1.45 -10.52 0.76
CA TYR A 133 1.27 -9.34 -0.09
C TYR A 133 2.50 -8.43 -0.02
N PHE A 134 2.59 -7.50 -0.96
CA PHE A 134 3.62 -6.48 -0.98
C PHE A 134 3.01 -5.13 -0.60
N ALA A 135 3.56 -4.49 0.43
CA ALA A 135 3.30 -3.10 0.73
C ALA A 135 4.34 -2.23 0.02
N VAL A 136 3.90 -1.35 -0.86
CA VAL A 136 4.76 -0.50 -1.69
C VAL A 136 4.73 0.94 -1.19
N TYR A 137 5.89 1.55 -1.09
CA TYR A 137 6.08 2.95 -0.71
C TYR A 137 6.91 3.68 -1.75
N TYR A 138 6.33 4.73 -2.31
CA TYR A 138 6.96 5.50 -3.38
C TYR A 138 8.06 6.41 -2.81
N TRP A 139 9.17 6.44 -3.53
CA TRP A 139 10.27 7.35 -3.24
C TRP A 139 10.16 8.62 -4.10
N ARG A 140 10.11 8.50 -5.43
CA ARG A 140 9.92 9.61 -6.38
C ARG A 140 8.83 9.26 -7.40
N GLY A 141 7.59 9.16 -6.90
CA GLY A 141 6.45 8.66 -7.66
C GLY A 141 6.53 7.15 -7.99
N LYS A 142 5.78 6.72 -9.00
CA LYS A 142 5.72 5.31 -9.44
C LYS A 142 7.01 4.78 -10.08
N HIS A 143 7.97 5.68 -10.32
CA HIS A 143 9.19 5.38 -11.05
C HIS A 143 10.20 4.60 -10.19
N ASP A 144 10.33 4.99 -8.92
CA ASP A 144 11.23 4.34 -7.95
C ASP A 144 10.53 4.20 -6.60
N TYR A 145 10.54 2.98 -6.08
CA TYR A 145 9.83 2.63 -4.86
C TYR A 145 10.52 1.51 -4.10
N ILE A 146 10.23 1.44 -2.81
CA ILE A 146 10.59 0.31 -1.96
C ILE A 146 9.35 -0.55 -1.74
N TRP A 147 9.52 -1.85 -1.73
CA TRP A 147 8.46 -2.80 -1.42
C TRP A 147 8.84 -3.65 -0.21
N PHE A 148 7.84 -4.04 0.57
CA PHE A 148 7.96 -4.93 1.71
C PHE A 148 7.07 -6.14 1.49
N GLU A 149 7.66 -7.34 1.48
CA GLU A 149 6.90 -8.59 1.45
C GLU A 149 6.40 -8.90 2.86
N ILE A 150 5.08 -8.86 3.03
CA ILE A 150 4.38 -9.16 4.26
C ILE A 150 3.74 -10.53 4.11
N HIS A 151 4.05 -11.44 5.04
CA HIS A 151 3.40 -12.74 5.11
C HIS A 151 2.40 -12.73 6.25
N ASP A 152 1.16 -13.09 5.95
CA ASP A 152 0.19 -13.45 6.99
C ASP A 152 0.36 -14.92 7.35
N LYS A 153 0.81 -15.19 8.58
CA LYS A 153 0.83 -16.53 9.15
C LYS A 153 -0.12 -16.58 10.35
N SER A 154 -1.27 -17.21 10.15
CA SER A 154 -2.26 -17.43 11.22
C SER A 154 -2.78 -16.12 11.86
N GLY A 155 -2.96 -15.07 11.06
CA GLY A 155 -3.43 -13.75 11.53
C GLY A 155 -2.31 -12.85 12.06
N GLN A 156 -1.04 -13.25 11.91
CA GLN A 156 0.12 -12.43 12.22
C GLN A 156 0.81 -12.01 10.93
N GLU A 157 0.68 -10.73 10.60
CA GLU A 157 1.37 -10.10 9.48
C GLU A 157 2.82 -9.78 9.87
N LEU A 158 3.77 -10.44 9.21
CA LEU A 158 5.20 -10.29 9.49
C LEU A 158 5.94 -9.84 8.24
N VAL A 159 6.84 -8.88 8.39
CA VAL A 159 7.74 -8.47 7.31
C VAL A 159 8.77 -9.58 7.10
N LYS A 160 8.79 -10.15 5.90
CA LYS A 160 9.72 -11.22 5.51
C LYS A 160 10.88 -10.72 4.71
N ASN A 161 10.62 -9.81 3.79
CA ASN A 161 11.60 -9.33 2.85
C ASN A 161 11.31 -7.88 2.46
N TYR A 162 12.28 -7.26 1.82
CA TYR A 162 12.13 -5.95 1.21
C TYR A 162 13.01 -5.87 -0.03
N GLY A 163 12.72 -4.91 -0.89
CA GLY A 163 13.58 -4.59 -2.00
C GLY A 163 13.25 -3.25 -2.60
N TRP A 164 14.14 -2.82 -3.50
CA TRP A 164 13.99 -1.60 -4.26
C TRP A 164 13.62 -1.95 -5.68
N TYR A 165 12.65 -1.23 -6.23
CA TYR A 165 12.48 -1.11 -7.66
C TYR A 165 13.09 0.23 -8.08
N GLN A 166 14.11 0.14 -8.93
CA GLN A 166 14.77 1.28 -9.53
C GLN A 166 14.62 1.15 -11.03
N SER A 167 13.74 1.97 -11.61
CA SER A 167 13.69 2.08 -13.06
C SER A 167 14.92 2.89 -13.49
N ILE A 168 15.82 2.26 -14.24
CA ILE A 168 17.00 2.93 -14.79
C ILE A 168 16.49 3.96 -15.82
N GLU A 169 16.80 5.24 -15.61
CA GLU A 169 16.65 6.29 -16.62
C GLU A 169 17.85 6.32 -17.57
#